data_AF-A0A3M9LEK0-F1
#
_entry.id   AF-A0A3M9LEK0-F1
#
_cell.length_a   1.000
_cell.length_b   1.000
_cell.length_c   1.000
_cell.angle_alpha   90.00
_cell.angle_beta   90.00
_cell.angle_gamma   90.00
#
_symmetry.space_group_name_H-M   'P 1'
#
loop_
_entity.id
_entity.type
_entity.pdbx_description
1 polymer ?
#
loop_
_entity_poly.entity_id
_entity_poly.type
_entity_poly.pdbx_seq_one_letter_code
_entity_poly.pdbx_strand_id
1 'polypeptide(L)'
;MECFDKSTKIDPDYDNAWLNKGMMFCTMERYEEALICYEHINIRETDSAEKKTILWNCRGISHFLKGTYDEATRCFSHVLNLDPECEEAKNYLKKAISLLNQQKKQTSNY
;
A
#
# COMPACT_ATOMS: atom_id res chain seq x y z
N MET A 1 -8.33 -34.10 -12.97
CA MET A 1 -8.23 -33.88 -11.51
C MET A 1 -8.19 -32.37 -11.32
N GLU A 2 -9.32 -31.72 -11.59
CA GLU A 2 -9.51 -30.28 -11.61
C GLU A 2 -10.58 -29.97 -10.55
N CYS A 3 -10.16 -29.52 -9.38
CA CYS A 3 -11.06 -29.04 -8.33
C CYS A 3 -10.28 -28.12 -7.37
N PHE A 4 -9.63 -27.09 -7.92
CA PHE A 4 -9.01 -26.01 -7.12
C PHE A 4 -9.89 -24.75 -7.06
N ASP A 5 -11.20 -24.88 -7.24
CA ASP A 5 -12.03 -23.71 -7.62
C ASP A 5 -12.93 -23.11 -6.54
N LYS A 6 -13.11 -23.68 -5.34
CA LYS A 6 -14.20 -23.15 -4.45
C LYS A 6 -13.99 -23.07 -2.94
N SER A 7 -12.75 -23.09 -2.43
CA SER A 7 -12.53 -23.07 -0.97
C SER A 7 -11.47 -22.10 -0.46
N THR A 8 -11.24 -20.97 -1.10
CA THR A 8 -10.58 -19.84 -0.42
C THR A 8 -11.61 -19.06 0.40
N LYS A 9 -12.08 -19.72 1.47
CA LYS A 9 -12.33 -19.03 2.74
C LYS A 9 -10.98 -18.48 3.17
N ILE A 10 -10.64 -17.30 2.67
CA ILE A 10 -9.48 -16.56 3.18
C ILE A 10 -9.94 -16.13 4.56
N ASP A 11 -9.40 -16.79 5.57
CA ASP A 11 -9.61 -16.40 6.96
C ASP A 11 -9.17 -14.93 7.06
N PRO A 12 -10.00 -14.01 7.58
CA PRO A 12 -9.59 -12.63 7.80
C PRO A 12 -8.28 -12.52 8.61
N ASP A 13 -8.02 -13.52 9.45
CA ASP A 13 -6.77 -13.67 10.20
C ASP A 13 -5.53 -13.88 9.32
N TYR A 14 -5.68 -14.51 8.15
CA TYR A 14 -4.59 -14.71 7.21
C TYR A 14 -4.16 -13.41 6.54
N ASP A 15 -5.12 -12.57 6.14
CA ASP A 15 -4.81 -11.26 5.56
C ASP A 15 -4.16 -10.32 6.59
N ASN A 16 -4.63 -10.36 7.83
CA ASN A 16 -4.02 -9.62 8.94
C ASN A 16 -2.59 -10.09 9.22
N ALA A 17 -2.31 -11.39 9.11
CA ALA A 17 -0.96 -11.92 9.26
C ALA A 17 -0.02 -11.41 8.16
N TRP A 18 -0.46 -11.37 6.91
CA TRP A 18 0.33 -10.78 5.81
C TRP A 18 0.55 -9.28 5.99
N LEU A 19 -0.48 -8.56 6.45
CA LEU A 19 -0.38 -7.13 6.72
C LEU A 19 0.67 -6.85 7.79
N ASN A 20 0.60 -7.56 8.92
CA ASN A 20 1.56 -7.46 10.01
C ASN A 20 2.97 -7.84 9.55
N LYS A 21 3.12 -8.89 8.74
CA LYS A 21 4.40 -9.31 8.17
C LYS A 21 4.98 -8.24 7.26
N GLY A 22 4.17 -7.62 6.40
CA GLY A 22 4.61 -6.51 5.56
C GLY A 22 5.05 -5.29 6.37
N MET A 23 4.35 -4.96 7.45
CA MET A 23 4.77 -3.88 8.36
C MET A 23 6.10 -4.21 9.03
N MET A 24 6.32 -5.45 9.48
CA MET A 24 7.60 -5.88 10.02
C MET A 24 8.73 -5.71 9.01
N PHE A 25 8.53 -6.12 7.75
CA PHE A 25 9.53 -5.91 6.70
C PHE A 25 9.79 -4.42 6.45
N CYS A 26 8.78 -3.55 6.52
CA CYS A 26 8.98 -2.11 6.44
C CYS A 26 9.87 -1.58 7.58
N THR A 27 9.69 -2.07 8.81
CA THR A 27 10.56 -1.69 9.93
C THR A 27 12.00 -2.21 9.77
N MET A 28 12.18 -3.28 8.98
CA MET A 28 13.50 -3.80 8.61
C MET A 28 14.07 -3.14 7.35
N GLU A 29 13.45 -2.07 6.84
CA GLU A 29 13.82 -1.39 5.59
C GLU A 29 13.75 -2.28 4.33
N ARG A 30 13.08 -3.44 4.43
CA ARG A 30 12.87 -4.40 3.35
C ARG A 30 11.56 -4.12 2.63
N TYR A 31 11.47 -2.96 1.99
CA TYR A 31 10.21 -2.46 1.41
C TYR A 31 9.66 -3.33 0.28
N GLU A 32 10.51 -3.96 -0.52
CA GLU A 32 10.08 -4.83 -1.62
C GLU A 32 9.35 -6.07 -1.13
N GLU A 33 9.88 -6.71 -0.08
CA GLU A 33 9.24 -7.86 0.52
C GLU A 33 7.97 -7.50 1.27
N ALA A 34 7.90 -6.28 1.82
CA ALA A 34 6.66 -5.76 2.38
C ALA A 34 5.57 -5.65 1.31
N LEU A 35 5.90 -5.11 0.13
CA LEU A 35 4.97 -5.00 -0.99
C LEU A 35 4.49 -6.38 -1.48
N ILE A 36 5.41 -7.35 -1.62
CA ILE A 36 5.06 -8.73 -1.95
C ILE A 36 4.10 -9.33 -0.92
N CYS A 37 4.34 -9.10 0.38
CA CYS A 37 3.41 -9.54 1.43
C CYS A 37 2.02 -8.92 1.24
N TYR A 38 1.95 -7.64 0.88
CA TYR A 38 0.69 -6.97 0.63
C TYR A 38 0.00 -7.46 -0.65
N GLU A 39 0.72 -7.94 -1.66
CA GLU A 39 0.15 -8.56 -2.88
C GLU A 39 -0.58 -9.87 -2.60
N HIS A 40 -0.17 -10.60 -1.57
CA HIS A 40 -0.88 -11.81 -1.12
C HIS A 40 -2.25 -11.52 -0.50
N ILE A 41 -2.50 -10.28 -0.09
CA ILE A 41 -3.79 -9.87 0.47
C ILE A 41 -4.76 -9.60 -0.68
N ASN A 42 -5.79 -10.44 -0.79
CA ASN A 42 -6.75 -10.34 -1.86
C ASN A 42 -7.94 -9.46 -1.44
N ILE A 43 -7.97 -8.22 -1.92
CA ILE A 43 -9.05 -7.28 -1.62
C ILE A 43 -10.30 -7.66 -2.42
N ARG A 44 -11.38 -7.97 -1.73
CA ARG A 44 -12.71 -8.15 -2.33
C ARG A 44 -13.55 -6.89 -2.19
N GLU A 45 -14.48 -6.66 -3.10
CA GLU A 45 -15.41 -5.53 -2.99
C GLU A 45 -16.24 -5.59 -1.69
N THR A 46 -16.56 -6.80 -1.22
CA THR A 46 -17.28 -7.06 0.02
C THR A 46 -16.49 -6.81 1.31
N ASP A 47 -15.17 -6.61 1.23
CA ASP A 47 -14.34 -6.38 2.41
C ASP A 47 -14.60 -5.00 3.02
N SER A 48 -14.38 -4.88 4.34
CA SER A 48 -14.57 -3.63 5.05
C SER A 48 -13.71 -2.52 4.44
N ALA A 49 -14.30 -1.33 4.31
CA ALA A 49 -13.60 -0.15 3.81
C ALA A 49 -12.34 0.13 4.65
N GLU A 50 -12.43 -0.06 5.97
CA GLU A 50 -11.31 0.07 6.90
C GLU A 50 -10.12 -0.81 6.53
N LYS A 51 -10.33 -2.10 6.25
CA LYS A 51 -9.24 -3.02 5.86
C LYS A 51 -8.57 -2.58 4.56
N LYS A 52 -9.37 -2.13 3.58
CA LYS A 52 -8.85 -1.60 2.32
C LYS A 52 -8.02 -0.34 2.55
N THR A 53 -8.53 0.59 3.36
CA THR A 53 -7.86 1.82 3.75
C THR A 53 -6.51 1.52 4.41
N ILE A 54 -6.46 0.63 5.41
CA ILE A 54 -5.22 0.26 6.10
C ILE A 54 -4.21 -0.34 5.12
N LEU A 55 -4.64 -1.28 4.27
CA LEU A 55 -3.75 -1.92 3.29
C LEU A 55 -3.17 -0.92 2.29
N TRP A 56 -4.01 -0.06 1.70
CA TRP A 56 -3.55 0.97 0.76
C TRP A 56 -2.63 1.99 1.45
N ASN A 57 -2.89 2.32 2.71
CA ASN A 57 -2.03 3.20 3.50
C ASN A 57 -0.66 2.55 3.73
N CYS A 58 -0.61 1.29 4.17
CA CYS A 58 0.62 0.54 4.35
C CYS A 58 1.42 0.42 3.05
N ARG A 59 0.78 0.02 1.94
CA ARG A 59 1.43 -0.01 0.61
C ARG A 59 1.99 1.35 0.22
N GLY A 60 1.21 2.43 0.41
CA GLY A 60 1.63 3.79 0.11
C GLY A 60 2.85 4.22 0.90
N ILE A 61 2.90 3.90 2.21
CA ILE A 61 4.05 4.16 3.06
C ILE A 61 5.27 3.36 2.60
N SER A 62 5.13 2.08 2.25
CA SER A 62 6.24 1.27 1.74
C SER A 62 6.82 1.84 0.45
N HIS A 63 5.98 2.24 -0.51
CA HIS A 63 6.43 2.91 -1.74
C HIS A 63 7.09 4.25 -1.45
N PHE A 64 6.56 5.02 -0.50
CA PHE A 64 7.14 6.29 -0.10
C PHE A 64 8.54 6.11 0.49
N LEU A 65 8.73 5.12 1.35
CA LEU A 65 10.02 4.80 1.96
C LEU A 65 11.00 4.18 0.95
N LYS A 66 10.51 3.39 -0.01
CA LYS A 66 11.31 2.86 -1.14
C LYS A 66 11.81 3.98 -2.07
N GLY A 67 11.16 5.14 -2.07
CA GLY A 67 11.48 6.27 -2.96
C GLY A 67 10.72 6.25 -4.30
N THR A 68 9.78 5.32 -4.48
CA THR A 68 8.85 5.26 -5.62
C THR A 68 7.64 6.14 -5.33
N TYR A 69 7.84 7.46 -5.39
CA TYR A 69 6.83 8.43 -4.97
C TYR A 69 5.59 8.44 -5.88
N ASP A 70 5.73 8.09 -7.15
CA ASP A 70 4.61 7.99 -8.10
C ASP A 70 3.60 6.92 -7.66
N GLU A 71 4.05 5.72 -7.32
CA GLU A 71 3.18 4.65 -6.80
C GLU A 71 2.61 5.00 -5.43
N ALA A 72 3.42 5.64 -4.57
CA ALA A 72 2.98 6.12 -3.27
C ALA A 72 1.79 7.09 -3.41
N THR A 73 1.86 8.06 -4.34
CA THR A 73 0.75 9.00 -4.57
C THR A 73 -0.53 8.29 -4.99
N ARG A 74 -0.45 7.27 -5.86
CA ARG A 74 -1.62 6.47 -6.28
C ARG A 74 -2.24 5.73 -5.10
N CYS A 75 -1.42 5.12 -4.24
CA CYS A 75 -1.89 4.43 -3.05
C CYS A 75 -2.63 5.39 -2.10
N PHE A 76 -2.04 6.56 -1.79
CA PHE A 76 -2.69 7.55 -0.94
C PHE A 76 -3.96 8.14 -1.56
N SER A 77 -4.02 8.28 -2.90
CA SER A 77 -5.27 8.65 -3.58
C SER A 77 -6.37 7.60 -3.39
N HIS A 78 -6.03 6.31 -3.42
CA HIS A 78 -6.99 5.25 -3.10
C HIS A 78 -7.49 5.32 -1.66
N VAL A 79 -6.60 5.61 -0.70
CA VAL A 79 -6.99 5.82 0.70
C VAL A 79 -7.97 6.99 0.81
N LEU A 80 -7.69 8.13 0.17
CA LEU A 80 -8.57 9.31 0.20
C LEU A 80 -9.90 9.11 -0.53
N ASN A 81 -9.98 8.18 -1.48
CA ASN A 81 -11.25 7.83 -2.11
C ASN A 81 -12.14 7.01 -1.18
N LEU A 82 -11.55 6.20 -0.30
CA LEU A 82 -12.27 5.40 0.69
C LEU A 82 -12.61 6.21 1.94
N ASP A 83 -11.62 6.96 2.42
CA ASP A 83 -11.73 7.86 3.56
C ASP A 83 -11.14 9.23 3.20
N PRO A 84 -11.98 10.16 2.70
CA PRO A 84 -11.57 11.52 2.39
C PRO A 84 -11.12 12.33 3.60
N GLU A 85 -11.46 11.92 4.82
CA GLU A 85 -11.12 12.61 6.06
C GLU A 85 -9.78 12.14 6.64
N CYS A 86 -9.13 11.14 6.03
CA CYS A 86 -7.82 10.65 6.45
C CYS A 86 -6.73 11.74 6.28
N GLU A 87 -6.43 12.47 7.35
CA GLU A 87 -5.40 13.51 7.37
C GLU A 87 -4.00 12.96 7.11
N GLU A 88 -3.71 11.75 7.61
CA GLU A 88 -2.42 11.07 7.36
C GLU A 88 -2.18 10.89 5.86
N ALA A 89 -3.15 10.33 5.14
CA ALA A 89 -3.03 10.11 3.70
C ALA A 89 -2.88 11.44 2.94
N LYS A 90 -3.59 12.51 3.32
CA LYS A 90 -3.41 13.85 2.73
C LYS A 90 -1.98 14.36 2.94
N ASN A 91 -1.44 14.20 4.15
CA ASN A 91 -0.10 14.65 4.49
C ASN A 91 0.98 13.88 3.74
N TYR A 92 0.87 12.55 3.69
CA TYR A 92 1.80 11.72 2.92
C TYR A 92 1.71 11.99 1.42
N LEU A 93 0.50 12.17 0.86
CA LEU A 93 0.31 12.51 -0.55
C LEU A 93 1.02 13.83 -0.91
N LYS A 94 0.83 14.88 -0.11
CA LYS A 94 1.50 16.18 -0.31
C LYS A 94 3.03 16.04 -0.28
N LYS A 95 3.55 15.27 0.69
CA LYS A 95 5.00 14.99 0.80
C LYS A 95 5.51 14.22 -0.43
N ALA A 96 4.80 13.17 -0.85
CA ALA A 96 5.16 12.36 -2.00
C ALA A 96 5.21 13.18 -3.31
N ILE A 97 4.21 14.04 -3.56
CA ILE A 97 4.19 14.94 -4.73
C ILE A 97 5.38 15.91 -4.70
N SER A 98 5.70 16.48 -3.53
CA SER A 98 6.82 17.39 -3.37
C SER A 98 8.15 16.71 -3.75
N LEU A 99 8.39 15.51 -3.21
CA LEU A 99 9.60 14.73 -3.47
C LEU A 99 9.68 14.25 -4.93
N LEU A 100 8.55 13.82 -5.51
CA LEU A 100 8.47 13.45 -6.93
C LEU A 100 8.86 14.62 -7.84
N ASN A 101 8.38 15.83 -7.55
CA ASN A 101 8.75 17.02 -8.31
C ASN A 101 10.22 17.38 -8.14
N GLN A 102 10.81 17.15 -6.96
CA GLN A 102 12.25 17.34 -6.75
C GLN A 102 13.09 16.35 -7.54
N GLN A 103 12.73 15.06 -7.54
CA GLN A 103 13.39 14.03 -8.36
C GLN A 103 13.35 14.37 -9.84
N LYS A 104 12.17 14.77 -10.37
CA LYS A 104 12.02 15.17 -11.78
C LYS A 104 12.90 16.35 -12.16
N LYS A 105 13.04 17.35 -11.28
CA LYS A 105 13.92 18.50 -11.51
C LYS A 105 15.40 18.10 -11.53
N GLN A 106 15.81 17.16 -10.69
CA GLN A 106 17.18 16.65 -10.67
C GLN A 106 17.52 15.88 -11.95
N THR A 107 16.59 15.06 -12.46
CA THR A 107 16.79 14.29 -13.70
C THR A 107 16.71 15.13 -14.97
N SER A 108 16.02 16.28 -14.93
CA SER A 108 15.87 17.19 -16.09
C SER A 108 17.04 18.16 -16.29
N ASN A 109 17.97 18.24 -15.34
CA ASN A 109 19.14 19.14 -15.38
C ASN A 109 20.41 18.48 -15.95
N TYR A 110 20.28 17.34 -16.64
CA TYR A 110 21.34 16.65 -17.38
C TYR A 110 20.93 16.48 -18.84
#